data_AF-C0EAJ7-F1
#
_entry.id   AF-C0EAJ7-F1
#
_cell.length_a   1.000
_cell.length_b   1.000
_cell.length_c   1.000
_cell.angle_alpha   90.00
_cell.angle_beta   90.00
_cell.angle_gamma   90.00
#
_symmetry.space_group_name_H-M   'P 1'
#
loop_
_entity.id
_entity.type
_entity.pdbx_description
1 polymer ?
#
loop_
_entity_poly.entity_id
_entity_poly.type
_entity_poly.pdbx_seq_one_letter_code
_entity_poly.pdbx_strand_id
1 'polypeptide(L)'
;MKGEFMETFVEYDDTKLCPYGSQKPYSACCKLKPLKWGYAGDGKLVKQIHMSPDLEEALKKTEQLFEEYYGRKPGKEDYVLSFIPIYQDEMLFNTMQAMQLAGIPPENIYAYYKTNGLLLCSLNDELVSDKDKEDFLNYCAEYRRAIKEPLTDSMNTLQFTALGNELLISTFDKSKEMIINSLNDFIHRHSNEPTGIYNYEMKTEIDYLLFSAIKTIKTIKRIALIVNEQIPECIHALGRSLFENYMYLNKINCDPTFFKRKLLPKIDKDHFQFIRRKDGKIDHYRVSHIETGEIYNIRVVISDLKNSFSNFEDQGLCDLYYSNSC
;
A
#
# COMPACT_ATOMS: atom_id res chain seq x y z
N MET A 1 -28.18 -19.84 7.37
CA MET A 1 -28.74 -20.70 6.28
C MET A 1 -28.92 -22.14 6.75
N LYS A 2 -30.16 -22.62 6.94
CA LYS A 2 -30.45 -24.06 7.12
C LYS A 2 -31.12 -24.57 5.84
N GLY A 3 -30.56 -25.59 5.20
CA GLY A 3 -31.40 -26.72 4.78
C GLY A 3 -31.54 -27.11 3.29
N GLU A 4 -31.17 -26.33 2.28
CA GLU A 4 -31.48 -26.76 0.88
C GLU A 4 -30.31 -27.38 0.10
N PHE A 5 -29.04 -27.07 0.42
CA PHE A 5 -27.88 -27.70 -0.25
C PHE A 5 -27.45 -29.05 0.36
N MET A 6 -27.98 -29.42 1.53
CA MET A 6 -27.57 -30.62 2.26
C MET A 6 -28.31 -31.91 1.87
N GLU A 7 -29.40 -31.83 1.09
CA GLU A 7 -30.24 -33.02 0.86
C GLU A 7 -29.59 -34.10 -0.03
N THR A 8 -28.43 -33.85 -0.65
CA THR A 8 -27.80 -34.78 -1.60
C THR A 8 -26.27 -34.75 -1.57
N PHE A 9 -25.64 -34.70 -0.38
CA PHE A 9 -24.21 -35.02 -0.29
C PHE A 9 -24.03 -36.55 -0.32
N VAL A 10 -23.37 -37.05 -1.36
CA VAL A 10 -22.98 -38.46 -1.46
C VAL A 10 -21.47 -38.55 -1.28
N GLU A 11 -21.03 -39.21 -0.20
CA GLU A 11 -19.60 -39.35 0.09
C GLU A 11 -18.87 -40.08 -1.06
N TYR A 12 -17.62 -39.67 -1.28
CA TYR A 12 -16.77 -40.21 -2.32
C TYR A 12 -16.45 -41.70 -2.08
N ASP A 13 -16.24 -42.44 -3.18
CA ASP A 13 -16.01 -43.88 -3.15
C ASP A 13 -14.67 -44.23 -2.48
N ASP A 14 -14.74 -45.12 -1.48
CA ASP A 14 -13.62 -45.60 -0.66
C ASP A 14 -12.48 -46.22 -1.46
N THR A 15 -12.80 -46.88 -2.56
CA THR A 15 -11.86 -47.66 -3.39
C THR A 15 -11.20 -46.82 -4.46
N LYS A 16 -11.84 -45.70 -4.85
CA LYS A 16 -11.26 -44.78 -5.81
C LYS A 16 -10.07 -44.05 -5.20
N LEU A 17 -9.14 -43.67 -6.07
CA LEU A 17 -8.04 -42.79 -5.69
C LEU A 17 -8.62 -41.52 -5.06
N CYS A 18 -8.02 -41.12 -3.95
CA CYS A 18 -8.42 -39.94 -3.22
C CYS A 18 -8.45 -38.75 -4.19
N PRO A 19 -9.56 -37.97 -4.25
CA PRO A 19 -9.68 -36.85 -5.19
C PRO A 19 -8.59 -35.79 -5.00
N TYR A 20 -7.97 -35.84 -3.83
CA TYR A 20 -6.88 -34.98 -3.41
C TYR A 20 -5.52 -35.32 -4.06
N GLY A 21 -5.40 -36.43 -4.78
CA GLY A 21 -4.22 -36.74 -5.60
C GLY A 21 -3.06 -37.42 -4.85
N SER A 22 -3.31 -37.96 -3.66
CA SER A 22 -2.30 -38.66 -2.84
C SER A 22 -1.88 -40.05 -3.35
N GLN A 23 -2.39 -40.47 -4.51
CA GLN A 23 -2.25 -41.82 -5.09
C GLN A 23 -2.69 -42.98 -4.17
N LYS A 24 -3.27 -42.67 -3.00
CA LYS A 24 -3.85 -43.63 -2.06
C LYS A 24 -5.37 -43.71 -2.27
N PRO A 25 -6.02 -44.85 -1.99
CA PRO A 25 -7.48 -44.93 -1.93
C PRO A 25 -8.06 -43.90 -0.95
N TYR A 26 -9.25 -43.37 -1.23
CA TYR A 26 -9.91 -42.38 -0.37
C TYR A 26 -10.07 -42.88 1.08
N SER A 27 -10.44 -44.15 1.24
CA SER A 27 -10.54 -44.84 2.53
C SER A 27 -9.26 -44.82 3.38
N ALA A 28 -8.10 -44.84 2.73
CA ALA A 28 -6.78 -44.85 3.38
C ALA A 28 -6.13 -43.45 3.45
N CYS A 29 -6.86 -42.40 3.07
CA CYS A 29 -6.36 -41.03 3.04
C CYS A 29 -7.34 -40.08 3.71
N CYS A 30 -8.08 -39.28 2.94
CA CYS A 30 -8.93 -38.22 3.47
C CYS A 30 -10.13 -38.73 4.27
N LYS A 31 -10.59 -39.98 4.08
CA LYS A 31 -11.73 -40.51 4.84
C LYS A 31 -11.46 -40.60 6.35
N LEU A 32 -10.20 -40.81 6.73
CA LEU A 32 -9.77 -40.89 8.14
C LEU A 32 -9.68 -39.52 8.82
N LYS A 33 -9.82 -38.43 8.05
CA LYS A 33 -9.75 -37.05 8.54
C LYS A 33 -11.17 -36.52 8.82
N PRO A 34 -11.30 -35.45 9.61
CA PRO A 34 -12.58 -34.76 9.86
C PRO A 34 -13.14 -33.98 8.64
N LEU A 35 -12.47 -34.06 7.48
CA LEU A 35 -12.98 -33.55 6.21
C LEU A 35 -13.53 -34.70 5.36
N LYS A 36 -14.57 -34.43 4.56
CA LYS A 36 -15.18 -35.43 3.69
C LYS A 36 -15.23 -34.92 2.26
N TRP A 37 -14.85 -35.78 1.30
CA TRP A 37 -15.05 -35.51 -0.11
C TRP A 37 -16.34 -36.19 -0.56
N GLY A 38 -17.06 -35.57 -1.49
CA GLY A 38 -18.28 -36.15 -2.03
C GLY A 38 -18.86 -35.31 -3.15
N TYR A 39 -20.00 -35.74 -3.67
CA TYR A 39 -20.71 -35.03 -4.71
C TYR A 39 -21.89 -34.27 -4.10
N ALA A 40 -22.03 -33.00 -4.48
CA ALA A 40 -23.23 -32.22 -4.21
C ALA A 40 -24.38 -32.64 -5.14
N GLY A 41 -25.61 -32.16 -4.88
CA GLY A 41 -26.79 -32.49 -5.68
C GLY A 41 -26.73 -32.12 -7.15
N ASP A 42 -25.85 -31.17 -7.52
CA ASP A 42 -25.57 -30.78 -8.90
C ASP A 42 -24.47 -31.63 -9.57
N GLY A 43 -23.99 -32.67 -8.87
CA GLY A 43 -22.94 -33.58 -9.33
C GLY A 43 -21.52 -33.00 -9.22
N LYS A 44 -21.32 -31.81 -8.65
CA LYS A 44 -19.98 -31.26 -8.44
C LYS A 44 -19.28 -31.97 -7.29
N LEU A 45 -18.01 -32.30 -7.50
CA LEU A 45 -17.14 -32.76 -6.44
C LEU A 45 -16.87 -31.61 -5.46
N VAL A 46 -17.25 -31.80 -4.21
CA VAL A 46 -17.12 -30.82 -3.14
C VAL A 46 -16.38 -31.40 -1.94
N LYS A 47 -15.78 -30.52 -1.14
CA LYS A 47 -15.17 -30.84 0.14
C LYS A 47 -16.06 -30.31 1.26
N GLN A 48 -16.53 -31.18 2.12
CA GLN A 48 -17.25 -30.82 3.33
C GLN A 48 -16.26 -30.73 4.50
N ILE A 49 -16.32 -29.62 5.23
CA ILE A 49 -15.52 -29.36 6.42
C ILE A 49 -16.44 -29.04 7.60
N HIS A 50 -16.03 -29.42 8.80
CA HIS A 50 -16.74 -29.04 10.01
C HIS A 50 -16.54 -27.54 10.27
N MET A 51 -17.63 -26.84 10.56
CA MET A 51 -17.60 -25.43 10.96
C MET A 51 -17.33 -25.36 12.45
N SER A 52 -16.22 -24.74 12.86
CA SER A 52 -15.93 -24.52 14.28
C SER A 52 -16.89 -23.48 14.87
N PRO A 53 -17.13 -23.50 16.20
CA PRO A 53 -17.93 -22.47 16.87
C PRO A 53 -17.45 -21.05 16.59
N ASP A 54 -16.13 -20.82 16.58
CA ASP A 54 -15.53 -19.52 16.30
C ASP A 54 -15.83 -19.03 14.88
N LEU A 55 -15.79 -19.93 13.89
CA LEU A 55 -16.13 -19.61 12.51
C LEU A 55 -17.63 -19.32 12.37
N GLU A 56 -18.48 -20.08 13.05
CA GLU A 56 -19.93 -19.82 13.06
C GLU A 56 -20.25 -18.45 13.66
N GLU A 57 -19.59 -18.07 14.76
CA GLU A 57 -19.75 -16.75 15.36
C GLU A 57 -19.27 -15.62 14.42
N ALA A 58 -18.12 -15.79 13.77
CA ALA A 58 -17.59 -14.82 12.82
C ALA A 58 -18.52 -14.63 11.60
N LEU A 59 -19.11 -15.70 11.08
CA LEU A 59 -20.08 -15.65 9.98
C LEU A 59 -21.38 -14.95 10.41
N LYS A 60 -21.89 -15.22 11.61
CA LYS A 60 -23.07 -14.52 12.16
C LYS A 60 -22.84 -13.02 12.31
N LYS A 61 -21.64 -12.60 12.76
CA LYS A 61 -21.28 -11.17 12.83
C LYS A 61 -21.27 -10.53 11.43
N THR A 62 -20.80 -11.27 10.43
CA THR A 62 -20.80 -10.80 9.04
C THR A 62 -22.22 -10.66 8.49
N GLU A 63 -23.12 -11.61 8.79
CA GLU A 63 -24.55 -11.51 8.45
C GLU A 63 -25.21 -10.29 9.13
N GLN A 64 -24.93 -10.06 10.42
CA GLN A 64 -25.44 -8.89 11.15
C GLN A 64 -24.96 -7.57 10.54
N LEU A 65 -23.67 -7.47 10.22
CA LEU A 65 -23.11 -6.28 9.57
C LEU A 65 -23.77 -6.04 8.21
N PHE A 66 -24.02 -7.10 7.43
CA PHE A 66 -24.75 -6.98 6.17
C PHE A 66 -26.16 -6.42 6.37
N GLU A 67 -26.89 -6.93 7.37
CA GLU A 67 -28.22 -6.44 7.73
C GLU A 67 -28.19 -4.97 8.15
N GLU A 68 -27.19 -4.54 8.93
CA GLU A 68 -27.04 -3.15 9.36
C GLU A 68 -26.77 -2.19 8.18
N TYR A 69 -25.89 -2.57 7.25
CA TYR A 69 -25.53 -1.72 6.11
C TYR A 69 -26.61 -1.67 5.03
N TYR A 70 -27.27 -2.79 4.75
CA TYR A 70 -28.21 -2.91 3.64
C TYR A 70 -29.68 -2.96 4.05
N GLY A 71 -29.99 -3.02 5.36
CA GLY A 71 -31.36 -3.09 5.88
C GLY A 71 -32.11 -4.39 5.54
N ARG A 72 -31.39 -5.43 5.11
CA ARG A 72 -31.95 -6.73 4.73
C ARG A 72 -30.96 -7.86 4.98
N LYS A 73 -31.48 -9.09 5.09
CA LYS A 73 -30.65 -10.30 5.14
C LYS A 73 -29.96 -10.57 3.79
N PRO A 74 -28.76 -11.19 3.79
CA PRO A 74 -28.12 -11.67 2.57
C PRO A 74 -28.98 -12.75 1.90
N GLY A 75 -29.12 -12.66 0.59
CA GLY A 75 -29.81 -13.62 -0.28
C GLY A 75 -28.84 -14.60 -0.95
N LYS A 76 -29.34 -15.40 -1.91
CA LYS A 76 -28.56 -16.45 -2.58
C LYS A 76 -27.41 -15.89 -3.46
N GLU A 77 -27.56 -14.67 -3.97
CA GLU A 77 -26.58 -14.00 -4.84
C GLU A 77 -25.61 -13.09 -4.08
N ASP A 78 -25.81 -12.90 -2.76
CA ASP A 78 -24.93 -12.05 -1.96
C ASP A 78 -23.72 -12.85 -1.47
N TYR A 79 -22.56 -12.21 -1.44
CA TYR A 79 -21.35 -12.84 -0.94
C TYR A 79 -21.38 -12.96 0.58
N VAL A 80 -20.98 -14.12 1.09
CA VAL A 80 -20.81 -14.33 2.54
C VAL A 80 -19.80 -13.35 3.13
N LEU A 81 -18.74 -13.01 2.38
CA LEU A 81 -17.70 -12.06 2.76
C LEU A 81 -17.80 -10.76 1.95
N SER A 82 -18.99 -10.14 1.95
CA SER A 82 -19.35 -8.99 1.11
C SER A 82 -18.47 -7.75 1.28
N PHE A 83 -17.81 -7.59 2.43
CA PHE A 83 -17.02 -6.40 2.75
C PHE A 83 -15.51 -6.60 2.59
N ILE A 84 -15.07 -7.79 2.17
CA ILE A 84 -13.65 -8.01 1.87
C ILE A 84 -13.35 -7.39 0.50
N PRO A 85 -12.39 -6.47 0.41
CA PRO A 85 -12.00 -5.86 -0.87
C PRO A 85 -11.36 -6.92 -1.76
N ILE A 86 -11.99 -7.19 -2.90
CA ILE A 86 -11.52 -8.17 -3.90
C ILE A 86 -10.61 -7.55 -4.98
N TYR A 87 -10.52 -6.22 -5.03
CA TYR A 87 -9.68 -5.48 -5.98
C TYR A 87 -8.23 -5.35 -5.52
N GLN A 88 -7.91 -5.85 -4.31
CA GLN A 88 -6.59 -5.90 -3.71
C GLN A 88 -6.47 -7.25 -2.99
N ASP A 89 -5.29 -7.88 -3.04
CA ASP A 89 -4.98 -9.06 -2.20
C ASP A 89 -4.75 -8.65 -0.72
N GLU A 90 -5.54 -7.70 -0.23
CA GLU A 90 -5.37 -7.04 1.06
C GLU A 90 -5.40 -8.07 2.20
N MET A 91 -6.30 -9.05 2.13
CA MET A 91 -6.37 -10.12 3.14
C MET A 91 -5.06 -10.91 3.21
N LEU A 92 -4.49 -11.28 2.06
CA LEU A 92 -3.24 -12.05 2.00
C LEU A 92 -2.10 -11.23 2.59
N PHE A 93 -1.96 -9.98 2.14
CA PHE A 93 -0.89 -9.11 2.58
C PHE A 93 -0.99 -8.68 4.04
N ASN A 94 -2.18 -8.30 4.53
CA ASN A 94 -2.40 -7.95 5.93
C ASN A 94 -2.10 -9.14 6.84
N THR A 95 -2.47 -10.36 6.41
CA THR A 95 -2.13 -11.57 7.14
C THR A 95 -0.62 -11.79 7.17
N MET A 96 0.07 -11.65 6.03
CA MET A 96 1.53 -11.77 5.97
C MET A 96 2.24 -10.74 6.86
N GLN A 97 1.77 -9.50 6.90
CA GLN A 97 2.32 -8.45 7.78
C GLN A 97 2.08 -8.80 9.27
N ALA A 98 0.89 -9.27 9.63
CA ALA A 98 0.59 -9.73 10.98
C ALA A 98 1.50 -10.91 11.37
N MET A 99 1.75 -11.85 10.45
CA MET A 99 2.70 -12.95 10.67
C MET A 99 4.12 -12.44 10.93
N GLN A 100 4.60 -11.46 10.16
CA GLN A 100 5.92 -10.84 10.38
C GLN A 100 6.01 -10.21 11.77
N LEU A 101 5.01 -9.41 12.16
CA LEU A 101 4.96 -8.76 13.48
C LEU A 101 4.85 -9.75 14.64
N ALA A 102 4.21 -10.90 14.41
CA ALA A 102 4.13 -12.00 15.37
C ALA A 102 5.41 -12.85 15.44
N GLY A 103 6.44 -12.54 14.65
CA GLY A 103 7.69 -13.29 14.62
C GLY A 103 7.59 -14.67 13.97
N ILE A 104 6.60 -14.87 13.08
CA ILE A 104 6.50 -16.11 12.30
C ILE A 104 7.71 -16.20 11.36
N PRO A 105 8.36 -17.38 11.25
CA PRO A 105 9.53 -17.55 10.39
C PRO A 105 9.24 -17.18 8.92
N PRO A 106 10.13 -16.44 8.23
CA PRO A 106 9.91 -16.00 6.84
C PRO A 106 9.60 -17.13 5.85
N GLU A 107 10.16 -18.32 6.05
CA GLU A 107 9.87 -19.49 5.23
C GLU A 107 8.39 -19.93 5.31
N ASN A 108 7.74 -19.73 6.46
CA ASN A 108 6.33 -20.05 6.65
C ASN A 108 5.44 -19.00 5.99
N ILE A 109 5.85 -17.73 6.02
CA ILE A 109 5.15 -16.63 5.34
C ILE A 109 5.25 -16.81 3.82
N TYR A 110 6.42 -17.21 3.32
CA TYR A 110 6.60 -17.58 1.92
C TYR A 110 5.72 -18.76 1.51
N ALA A 111 5.70 -19.83 2.32
CA ALA A 111 4.85 -20.98 2.05
C ALA A 111 3.35 -20.63 2.08
N TYR A 112 2.91 -19.79 3.02
CA TYR A 112 1.55 -19.27 3.07
C TYR A 112 1.16 -18.53 1.78
N TYR A 113 2.04 -17.66 1.27
CA TYR A 113 1.83 -16.98 -0.01
C TYR A 113 1.73 -17.97 -1.18
N LYS A 114 2.68 -18.92 -1.29
CA LYS A 114 2.75 -19.89 -2.39
C LYS A 114 1.62 -20.92 -2.41
N THR A 115 1.06 -21.21 -1.25
CA THR A 115 -0.10 -22.11 -1.08
C THR A 115 -1.43 -21.38 -1.12
N ASN A 116 -1.42 -20.08 -1.42
CA ASN A 116 -2.62 -19.23 -1.47
C ASN A 116 -3.42 -19.25 -0.16
N GLY A 117 -2.72 -19.15 0.98
CA GLY A 117 -3.33 -18.92 2.28
C GLY A 117 -3.28 -20.08 3.28
N LEU A 118 -2.55 -21.16 2.99
CA LEU A 118 -2.41 -22.25 3.96
C LEU A 118 -1.33 -21.89 5.00
N LEU A 119 -1.71 -21.83 6.27
CA LEU A 119 -0.77 -21.73 7.38
C LEU A 119 -0.83 -23.01 8.21
N LEU A 120 0.16 -23.88 8.05
CA LEU A 120 0.21 -25.14 8.80
C LEU A 120 0.59 -24.89 10.27
N CYS A 121 -0.25 -25.34 11.20
CA CYS A 121 0.00 -25.24 12.63
C CYS A 121 -0.63 -26.43 13.38
N SER A 122 -0.33 -26.55 14.68
CA SER A 122 -0.89 -27.63 15.51
C SER A 122 -2.42 -27.64 15.57
N LEU A 123 -3.07 -26.49 15.37
CA LEU A 123 -4.53 -26.37 15.42
C LEU A 123 -5.24 -26.90 14.18
N ASN A 124 -4.57 -26.96 13.03
CA ASN A 124 -5.19 -27.37 11.77
C ASN A 124 -4.52 -28.57 11.11
N ASP A 125 -3.45 -29.13 11.68
CA ASP A 125 -2.70 -30.24 11.10
C ASP A 125 -3.60 -31.40 10.65
N GLU A 126 -4.59 -31.79 11.46
CA GLU A 126 -5.50 -32.88 11.11
C GLU A 126 -6.53 -32.52 10.01
N LEU A 127 -6.77 -31.22 9.81
CA LEU A 127 -7.71 -30.69 8.81
C LEU A 127 -7.06 -30.50 7.43
N VAL A 128 -5.73 -30.49 7.41
CA VAL A 128 -4.93 -30.30 6.20
C VAL A 128 -4.61 -31.67 5.61
N SER A 129 -4.72 -31.77 4.30
CA SER A 129 -4.44 -32.99 3.55
C SER A 129 -2.92 -33.29 3.50
N ASP A 130 -2.51 -34.53 3.20
CA ASP A 130 -1.08 -34.89 3.27
C ASP A 130 -0.23 -34.16 2.22
N LYS A 131 -0.71 -34.08 0.98
CA LYS A 131 -0.05 -33.30 -0.08
C LYS A 131 -0.07 -31.78 0.18
N ASP A 132 -1.09 -31.21 0.84
CA ASP A 132 -1.08 -29.75 1.11
C ASP A 132 0.02 -29.44 2.14
N LYS A 133 0.20 -30.34 3.13
CA LYS A 133 1.32 -30.29 4.07
C LYS A 133 2.66 -30.44 3.34
N GLU A 134 2.75 -31.41 2.43
CA GLU A 134 3.96 -31.64 1.63
C GLU A 134 4.32 -30.39 0.81
N ASP A 135 3.35 -29.82 0.08
CA ASP A 135 3.53 -28.61 -0.71
C ASP A 135 3.98 -27.43 0.17
N PHE A 136 3.32 -27.22 1.31
CA PHE A 136 3.71 -26.19 2.29
C PHE A 136 5.17 -26.38 2.77
N LEU A 137 5.53 -27.59 3.20
CA LEU A 137 6.88 -27.90 3.68
C LEU A 137 7.94 -27.79 2.57
N ASN A 138 7.58 -28.14 1.33
CA ASN A 138 8.43 -27.98 0.15
C ASN A 138 8.72 -26.50 -0.11
N TYR A 139 7.73 -25.61 -0.03
CA TYR A 139 7.95 -24.16 -0.16
C TYR A 139 8.79 -23.60 1.00
N CYS A 140 8.60 -24.07 2.23
CA CYS A 140 9.49 -23.72 3.34
C CYS A 140 10.95 -24.15 3.06
N ALA A 141 11.15 -25.33 2.48
CA ALA A 141 12.47 -25.83 2.11
C ALA A 141 13.09 -25.06 0.93
N GLU A 142 12.27 -24.68 -0.06
CA GLU A 142 12.65 -23.84 -1.19
C GLU A 142 13.19 -22.48 -0.70
N TYR A 143 12.45 -21.78 0.17
CA TYR A 143 12.88 -20.50 0.74
C TYR A 143 14.22 -20.65 1.49
N ARG A 144 14.32 -21.64 2.38
CA ARG A 144 15.53 -21.88 3.17
C ARG A 144 16.74 -22.21 2.29
N ARG A 145 16.53 -22.89 1.16
CA ARG A 145 17.58 -23.18 0.19
C ARG A 145 18.01 -21.89 -0.51
N ALA A 146 17.05 -21.15 -1.06
CA ALA A 146 17.30 -19.92 -1.80
C ALA A 146 18.03 -18.85 -0.95
N ILE A 147 17.67 -18.68 0.32
CA ILE A 147 18.36 -17.71 1.20
C ILE A 147 19.78 -18.16 1.57
N LYS A 148 20.03 -19.46 1.69
CA LYS A 148 21.36 -20.02 2.04
C LYS A 148 22.31 -20.14 0.86
N GLU A 149 21.84 -19.96 -0.37
CA GLU A 149 22.71 -19.96 -1.54
C GLU A 149 23.81 -18.89 -1.38
N PRO A 150 25.09 -19.22 -1.62
CA PRO A 150 26.16 -18.24 -1.51
C PRO A 150 25.91 -17.04 -2.42
N LEU A 151 26.10 -15.83 -1.89
CA LEU A 151 26.10 -14.61 -2.70
C LEU A 151 27.34 -14.65 -3.61
N THR A 152 27.10 -14.80 -4.90
CA THR A 152 28.12 -14.75 -5.96
C THR A 152 27.87 -13.50 -6.82
N ASP A 153 28.32 -13.49 -8.08
CA ASP A 153 28.07 -12.39 -9.02
C ASP A 153 26.58 -12.23 -9.41
N SER A 154 25.72 -13.16 -8.98
CA SER A 154 24.27 -13.09 -9.18
C SER A 154 23.51 -13.43 -7.89
N MET A 155 22.32 -12.85 -7.74
CA MET A 155 21.43 -13.03 -6.60
C MET A 155 20.09 -13.55 -7.09
N ASN A 156 19.52 -14.56 -6.42
CA ASN A 156 18.19 -15.04 -6.78
C ASN A 156 17.10 -14.06 -6.33
N THR A 157 15.90 -14.17 -6.91
CA THR A 157 14.80 -13.21 -6.65
C THR A 157 14.39 -13.15 -5.18
N LEU A 158 14.44 -14.27 -4.45
CA LEU A 158 14.08 -14.30 -3.03
C LEU A 158 15.11 -13.57 -2.18
N GLN A 159 16.41 -13.80 -2.44
CA GLN A 159 17.50 -13.06 -1.80
C GLN A 159 17.40 -11.56 -2.11
N PHE A 160 17.17 -11.20 -3.37
CA PHE A 160 17.03 -9.80 -3.79
C PHE A 160 15.87 -9.12 -3.09
N THR A 161 14.74 -9.79 -3.00
CA THR A 161 13.55 -9.25 -2.33
C THR A 161 13.77 -9.11 -0.82
N ALA A 162 14.32 -10.14 -0.17
CA ALA A 162 14.55 -10.11 1.28
C ALA A 162 15.57 -9.03 1.68
N LEU A 163 16.75 -9.04 1.05
CA LEU A 163 17.82 -8.08 1.33
C LEU A 163 17.44 -6.67 0.89
N GLY A 164 16.78 -6.54 -0.27
CA GLY A 164 16.29 -5.28 -0.80
C GLY A 164 15.26 -4.64 0.13
N ASN A 165 14.28 -5.42 0.61
CA ASN A 165 13.28 -4.90 1.54
C ASN A 165 13.90 -4.47 2.87
N GLU A 166 14.81 -5.27 3.44
CA GLU A 166 15.51 -4.90 4.67
C GLU A 166 16.33 -3.61 4.51
N LEU A 167 17.07 -3.50 3.41
CA LEU A 167 17.84 -2.30 3.07
C LEU A 167 16.93 -1.09 2.88
N LEU A 168 15.83 -1.24 2.14
CA LEU A 168 14.89 -0.15 1.87
C LEU A 168 14.19 0.32 3.14
N ILE A 169 13.73 -0.60 4.00
CA ILE A 169 13.08 -0.26 5.27
C ILE A 169 14.06 0.49 6.18
N SER A 170 15.26 -0.07 6.39
CA SER A 170 16.27 0.56 7.26
C SER A 170 16.72 1.92 6.73
N THR A 171 16.92 2.05 5.41
CA THR A 171 17.27 3.32 4.76
C THR A 171 16.13 4.32 4.85
N PHE A 172 14.90 3.90 4.59
CA PHE A 172 13.73 4.76 4.64
C PHE A 172 13.50 5.30 6.05
N ASP A 173 13.53 4.44 7.08
CA ASP A 173 13.30 4.86 8.46
C ASP A 173 14.37 5.83 8.95
N LYS A 174 15.65 5.54 8.67
CA LYS A 174 16.75 6.42 9.01
C LYS A 174 16.66 7.76 8.27
N SER A 175 16.45 7.74 6.95
CA SER A 175 16.34 8.96 6.15
C SER A 175 15.13 9.80 6.54
N LYS A 176 13.99 9.15 6.83
CA LYS A 176 12.77 9.78 7.34
C LYS A 176 13.05 10.56 8.61
N GLU A 177 13.65 9.92 9.62
CA GLU A 177 13.96 10.59 10.89
C GLU A 177 14.94 11.73 10.71
N MET A 178 16.01 11.52 9.95
CA MET A 178 17.00 12.56 9.67
C MET A 178 16.38 13.78 8.99
N ILE A 179 15.60 13.58 7.93
CA ILE A 179 14.94 14.67 7.19
C ILE A 179 13.96 15.41 8.11
N ILE A 180 13.12 14.68 8.87
CA ILE A 180 12.16 15.31 9.78
C ILE A 180 12.89 16.16 10.83
N ASN A 181 13.95 15.63 11.43
CA ASN A 181 14.70 16.33 12.47
C ASN A 181 15.42 17.56 11.91
N SER A 182 16.06 17.46 10.75
CA SER A 182 16.70 18.60 10.09
C SER A 182 15.70 19.70 9.71
N LEU A 183 14.52 19.33 9.21
CA LEU A 183 13.48 20.30 8.89
C LEU A 183 12.86 20.93 10.13
N ASN A 184 12.71 20.19 11.23
CA ASN A 184 12.25 20.75 12.50
C ASN A 184 13.29 21.73 13.07
N ASP A 185 14.58 21.40 13.05
CA ASP A 185 15.65 22.33 13.45
C ASP A 185 15.63 23.61 12.60
N PHE A 186 15.47 23.47 11.27
CA PHE A 186 15.28 24.63 10.39
C PHE A 186 14.06 25.48 10.80
N ILE A 187 12.91 24.86 11.05
CA ILE A 187 11.70 25.56 11.49
C ILE A 187 11.93 26.27 12.83
N HIS A 188 12.55 25.61 13.81
CA HIS A 188 12.82 26.20 15.12
C HIS A 188 13.74 27.42 15.05
N ARG A 189 14.71 27.44 14.13
CA ARG A 189 15.63 28.58 13.96
C ARG A 189 15.02 29.78 13.25
N HIS A 190 13.99 29.57 12.43
CA HIS A 190 13.47 30.61 11.54
C HIS A 190 12.00 30.96 11.79
N SER A 191 11.30 30.20 12.63
CA SER A 191 9.95 30.51 13.10
C SER A 191 10.01 31.42 14.33
N ASN A 192 9.16 32.46 14.34
CA ASN A 192 8.95 33.31 15.51
C ASN A 192 7.87 32.75 16.46
N GLU A 193 7.24 31.62 16.11
CA GLU A 193 6.15 31.02 16.88
C GLU A 193 6.65 29.93 17.86
N PRO A 194 6.66 30.17 19.18
CA PRO A 194 7.23 29.26 20.17
C PRO A 194 6.35 28.04 20.48
N THR A 195 5.05 28.09 20.19
CA THR A 195 4.06 27.05 20.60
C THR A 195 3.44 26.29 19.43
N GLY A 196 3.97 26.50 18.22
CA GLY A 196 3.48 25.88 16.99
C GLY A 196 2.88 26.87 16.01
N ILE A 197 2.87 26.49 14.74
CA ILE A 197 2.43 27.33 13.63
C ILE A 197 0.99 26.93 13.26
N TYR A 198 0.00 27.71 13.71
CA TYR A 198 -1.43 27.40 13.52
C TYR A 198 -2.10 28.29 12.46
N ASN A 199 -1.72 29.58 12.40
CA ASN A 199 -2.18 30.52 11.39
C ASN A 199 -0.98 30.94 10.54
N TYR A 200 -0.94 30.49 9.28
CA TYR A 200 0.21 30.67 8.43
C TYR A 200 -0.09 31.58 7.24
N GLU A 201 0.50 32.77 7.24
CA GLU A 201 0.52 33.67 6.09
C GLU A 201 1.89 33.62 5.42
N MET A 202 1.93 33.47 4.10
CA MET A 202 3.17 33.48 3.32
C MET A 202 3.36 34.85 2.67
N LYS A 203 4.30 35.64 3.19
CA LYS A 203 4.61 36.98 2.65
C LYS A 203 6.04 37.11 2.15
N THR A 204 6.92 36.24 2.62
CA THR A 204 8.35 36.29 2.34
C THR A 204 8.88 34.96 1.82
N GLU A 205 10.11 34.98 1.32
CA GLU A 205 10.81 33.77 0.91
C GLU A 205 11.01 32.81 2.08
N ILE A 206 11.38 33.33 3.26
CA ILE A 206 11.54 32.50 4.46
C ILE A 206 10.21 31.85 4.86
N ASP A 207 9.08 32.54 4.66
CA ASP A 207 7.77 31.95 4.91
C ASP A 207 7.49 30.78 3.93
N TYR A 208 7.81 30.97 2.66
CA TYR A 208 7.66 29.88 1.70
C TYR A 208 8.53 28.66 2.06
N LEU A 209 9.78 28.88 2.49
CA LEU A 209 10.68 27.81 2.92
C LEU A 209 10.16 27.07 4.16
N LEU A 210 9.65 27.80 5.15
CA LEU A 210 9.02 27.24 6.35
C LEU A 210 7.77 26.42 6.00
N PHE A 211 6.89 26.93 5.13
CA PHE A 211 5.76 26.18 4.61
C PHE A 211 6.19 24.90 3.91
N SER A 212 7.19 24.99 3.02
CA SER A 212 7.75 23.84 2.31
C SER A 212 8.29 22.79 3.28
N ALA A 213 8.99 23.20 4.35
CA ALA A 213 9.48 22.29 5.39
C ALA A 213 8.34 21.58 6.12
N ILE A 214 7.33 22.33 6.58
CA ILE A 214 6.15 21.79 7.27
C ILE A 214 5.38 20.83 6.37
N LYS A 215 5.16 21.21 5.11
CA LYS A 215 4.49 20.38 4.10
C LYS A 215 5.26 19.07 3.90
N THR A 216 6.57 19.13 3.72
CA THR A 216 7.42 17.94 3.59
C THR A 216 7.31 17.01 4.79
N ILE A 217 7.43 17.54 6.02
CA ILE A 217 7.29 16.73 7.25
C ILE A 217 5.91 16.05 7.29
N LYS A 218 4.83 16.79 7.06
CA LYS A 218 3.47 16.26 7.08
C LYS A 218 3.27 15.17 6.00
N THR A 219 3.80 15.38 4.81
CA THR A 219 3.71 14.41 3.72
C THR A 219 4.51 13.14 4.02
N ILE A 220 5.75 13.24 4.52
CA ILE A 220 6.56 12.07 4.93
C ILE A 220 5.83 11.27 6.02
N LYS A 221 5.28 11.93 7.04
CA LYS A 221 4.49 11.27 8.09
C LYS A 221 3.26 10.54 7.53
N ARG A 222 2.57 11.14 6.54
CA ARG A 222 1.44 10.50 5.85
C ARG A 222 1.86 9.29 5.03
N ILE A 223 2.94 9.38 4.27
CA ILE A 223 3.49 8.24 3.53
C ILE A 223 3.77 7.09 4.49
N ALA A 224 4.40 7.35 5.64
CA ALA A 224 4.69 6.32 6.64
C ALA A 224 3.43 5.64 7.20
N LEU A 225 2.29 6.33 7.27
CA LEU A 225 1.00 5.73 7.66
C LEU A 225 0.43 4.86 6.53
N ILE A 226 0.44 5.36 5.29
CA ILE A 226 -0.16 4.69 4.12
C ILE A 226 0.66 3.48 3.65
N VAL A 227 1.97 3.44 3.94
CA VAL A 227 2.80 2.24 3.69
C VAL A 227 2.20 1.00 4.36
N ASN A 228 1.60 1.15 5.55
CA ASN A 228 0.94 0.04 6.23
C ASN A 228 -0.40 -0.34 5.58
N GLU A 229 -1.06 0.59 4.90
CA GLU A 229 -2.32 0.36 4.19
C GLU A 229 -2.10 -0.19 2.76
N GLN A 230 -0.84 -0.28 2.30
CA GLN A 230 -0.46 -0.85 1.01
C GLN A 230 -1.17 -0.24 -0.21
N ILE A 231 -1.28 1.09 -0.21
CA ILE A 231 -1.89 1.85 -1.32
C ILE A 231 -0.79 2.54 -2.13
N PRO A 232 -0.10 1.83 -3.06
CA PRO A 232 1.07 2.34 -3.75
C PRO A 232 0.79 3.57 -4.60
N GLU A 233 -0.43 3.72 -5.14
CA GLU A 233 -0.84 4.87 -5.94
C GLU A 233 -0.85 6.15 -5.10
N CYS A 234 -1.35 6.06 -3.85
CA CYS A 234 -1.32 7.16 -2.89
C CYS A 234 0.11 7.52 -2.49
N ILE A 235 0.96 6.52 -2.26
CA ILE A 235 2.38 6.72 -1.95
C ILE A 235 3.08 7.43 -3.13
N HIS A 236 2.82 7.01 -4.35
CA HIS A 236 3.38 7.61 -5.56
C HIS A 236 2.96 9.06 -5.72
N ALA A 237 1.67 9.38 -5.56
CA ALA A 237 1.14 10.74 -5.64
C ALA A 237 1.76 11.67 -4.57
N LEU A 238 1.92 11.18 -3.34
CA LEU A 238 2.57 11.93 -2.26
C LEU A 238 4.08 12.10 -2.51
N GLY A 239 4.75 11.06 -3.01
CA GLY A 239 6.16 11.10 -3.41
C GLY A 239 6.41 12.13 -4.50
N ARG A 240 5.53 12.20 -5.51
CA ARG A 240 5.59 13.25 -6.54
C ARG A 240 5.43 14.64 -5.93
N SER A 241 4.49 14.84 -4.99
CA SER A 241 4.36 16.14 -4.32
C SER A 241 5.60 16.52 -3.49
N LEU A 242 6.32 15.56 -2.91
CA LEU A 242 7.60 15.82 -2.23
C LEU A 242 8.67 16.24 -3.23
N PHE A 243 8.77 15.50 -4.34
CA PHE A 243 9.73 15.79 -5.39
C PHE A 243 9.49 17.15 -6.05
N GLU A 244 8.23 17.51 -6.31
CA GLU A 244 7.87 18.85 -6.79
C GLU A 244 8.34 19.93 -5.81
N ASN A 245 8.11 19.76 -4.50
CA ASN A 245 8.57 20.72 -3.51
C ASN A 245 10.10 20.89 -3.56
N TYR A 246 10.84 19.77 -3.68
CA TYR A 246 12.29 19.77 -3.87
C TYR A 246 12.71 20.51 -5.15
N MET A 247 12.02 20.32 -6.28
CA MET A 247 12.28 21.04 -7.53
C MET A 247 12.14 22.56 -7.36
N TYR A 248 11.10 23.02 -6.66
CA TYR A 248 10.90 24.44 -6.37
C TYR A 248 12.04 25.01 -5.51
N LEU A 249 12.46 24.28 -4.48
CA LEU A 249 13.57 24.68 -3.61
C LEU A 249 14.90 24.74 -4.37
N ASN A 250 15.19 23.73 -5.20
CA ASN A 250 16.35 23.75 -6.07
C ASN A 250 16.34 24.97 -7.00
N LYS A 251 15.19 25.28 -7.60
CA LYS A 251 15.07 26.44 -8.49
C LYS A 251 15.28 27.77 -7.77
N ILE A 252 14.78 27.92 -6.54
CA ILE A 252 15.02 29.11 -5.70
C ILE A 252 16.52 29.26 -5.43
N ASN A 253 17.22 28.18 -5.10
CA ASN A 253 18.65 28.20 -4.84
C ASN A 253 19.47 28.58 -6.08
N CYS A 254 19.04 28.17 -7.28
CA CYS A 254 19.74 28.48 -8.53
C CYS A 254 19.38 29.84 -9.13
N ASP A 255 18.19 30.37 -8.85
CA ASP A 255 17.68 31.63 -9.40
C ASP A 255 17.03 32.48 -8.29
N PRO A 256 17.79 33.45 -7.71
CA PRO A 256 17.30 34.31 -6.64
C PRO A 256 16.08 35.17 -7.02
N THR A 257 15.78 35.32 -8.32
CA THR A 257 14.61 36.07 -8.79
C THR A 257 13.36 35.21 -8.90
N PHE A 258 13.51 33.88 -8.91
CA PHE A 258 12.43 32.94 -9.15
C PHE A 258 11.32 33.09 -8.11
N PHE A 259 11.66 33.15 -6.82
CA PHE A 259 10.67 33.35 -5.75
C PHE A 259 9.86 34.63 -6.00
N LYS A 260 10.54 35.77 -6.13
CA LYS A 260 9.90 37.10 -6.30
C LYS A 260 9.05 37.19 -7.56
N ARG A 261 9.47 36.56 -8.67
CA ARG A 261 8.77 36.68 -9.96
C ARG A 261 7.70 35.62 -10.20
N LYS A 262 7.81 34.44 -9.58
CA LYS A 262 6.96 33.28 -9.88
C LYS A 262 6.12 32.79 -8.72
N LEU A 263 6.58 32.96 -7.47
CA LEU A 263 5.93 32.39 -6.28
C LEU A 263 5.27 33.46 -5.41
N LEU A 264 6.01 34.52 -5.04
CA LEU A 264 5.48 35.62 -4.22
C LEU A 264 4.16 36.18 -4.79
N PRO A 265 4.05 36.45 -6.12
CA PRO A 265 2.82 37.01 -6.67
C PRO A 265 1.61 36.06 -6.62
N LYS A 266 1.81 34.76 -6.34
CA LYS A 266 0.72 33.78 -6.16
C LYS A 266 0.18 33.74 -4.73
N ILE A 267 1.03 34.05 -3.76
CA ILE A 267 0.77 33.79 -2.34
C ILE A 267 0.42 35.08 -1.58
N ASP A 268 0.98 36.21 -2.00
CA ASP A 268 0.73 37.52 -1.42
C ASP A 268 -0.54 38.17 -2.01
N LYS A 269 -1.66 37.89 -1.36
CA LYS A 269 -2.99 38.41 -1.76
C LYS A 269 -3.19 39.89 -1.40
N ASP A 270 -2.34 40.44 -0.55
CA ASP A 270 -2.44 41.83 -0.10
C ASP A 270 -1.95 42.77 -1.21
N HIS A 271 -0.95 42.33 -1.99
CA HIS A 271 -0.34 43.15 -3.05
C HIS A 271 -0.63 42.66 -4.47
N PHE A 272 -1.10 41.42 -4.65
CA PHE A 272 -1.35 40.84 -5.98
C PHE A 272 -2.77 40.28 -6.13
N GLN A 273 -3.31 40.43 -7.34
CA GLN A 273 -4.59 39.83 -7.72
C GLN A 273 -4.48 39.11 -9.06
N PHE A 274 -5.21 38.00 -9.21
CA PHE A 274 -5.29 37.29 -10.49
C PHE A 274 -6.01 38.12 -11.54
N ILE A 275 -5.47 38.12 -12.76
CA ILE A 275 -6.10 38.79 -13.89
C ILE A 275 -7.37 38.04 -14.27
N ARG A 276 -8.45 38.78 -14.53
CA ARG A 276 -9.67 38.22 -15.12
C ARG A 276 -9.62 38.36 -16.64
N ARG A 277 -9.96 37.28 -17.34
CA ARG A 277 -10.09 37.26 -18.80
C ARG A 277 -11.36 38.00 -19.22
N LYS A 278 -11.47 38.28 -20.53
CA LYS A 278 -12.64 38.96 -21.11
C LYS A 278 -13.97 38.24 -20.86
N ASP A 279 -13.94 36.93 -20.64
CA ASP A 279 -15.09 36.08 -20.31
C ASP A 279 -15.39 36.01 -18.81
N GLY A 280 -14.69 36.80 -17.97
CA GLY A 280 -14.83 36.83 -16.52
C GLY A 280 -14.09 35.71 -15.77
N LYS A 281 -13.49 34.73 -16.48
CA LYS A 281 -12.74 33.63 -15.85
C LYS A 281 -11.39 34.11 -15.33
N ILE A 282 -10.94 33.50 -14.23
CA ILE A 282 -9.63 33.79 -13.62
C ILE A 282 -8.52 33.22 -14.51
N ASP A 283 -7.50 34.02 -14.79
CA ASP A 283 -6.28 33.57 -15.44
C ASP A 283 -5.24 33.13 -14.41
N HIS A 284 -5.19 31.82 -14.13
CA HIS A 284 -4.28 31.25 -13.12
C HIS A 284 -2.79 31.37 -13.47
N TYR A 285 -2.43 31.91 -14.64
CA TYR A 285 -1.04 32.11 -15.07
C TYR A 285 -0.55 33.54 -14.96
N ARG A 286 -1.44 34.51 -14.70
CA ARG A 286 -1.07 35.92 -14.65
C ARG A 286 -1.71 36.63 -13.47
N VAL A 287 -0.90 37.42 -12.79
CA VAL A 287 -1.32 38.28 -11.68
C VAL A 287 -0.86 39.70 -11.94
N SER A 288 -1.62 40.68 -11.47
CA SER A 288 -1.25 42.09 -11.50
C SER A 288 -0.96 42.57 -10.09
N HIS A 289 0.11 43.34 -9.92
CA HIS A 289 0.33 44.08 -8.69
C HIS A 289 -0.75 45.16 -8.55
N ILE A 290 -1.39 45.24 -7.38
CA ILE A 290 -2.57 46.09 -7.16
C ILE A 290 -2.21 47.57 -7.29
N GLU A 291 -1.10 47.99 -6.69
CA GLU A 291 -0.69 49.40 -6.70
C GLU A 291 -0.04 49.86 -8.01
N THR A 292 0.90 49.09 -8.56
CA THR A 292 1.68 49.50 -9.74
C THR A 292 1.04 49.10 -11.07
N GLY A 293 0.08 48.16 -11.06
CA GLY A 293 -0.53 47.59 -12.26
C GLY A 293 0.39 46.66 -13.06
N GLU A 294 1.62 46.40 -12.60
CA GLU A 294 2.57 45.53 -13.30
C GLU A 294 2.06 44.08 -13.37
N ILE A 295 2.20 43.46 -14.54
CA ILE A 295 1.70 42.11 -14.82
C ILE A 295 2.83 41.08 -14.76
N TYR A 296 2.63 40.04 -13.96
CA TYR A 296 3.56 38.94 -13.76
C TYR A 296 3.04 37.66 -14.39
N ASN A 297 3.87 36.99 -15.20
CA ASN A 297 3.61 35.62 -15.64
C ASN A 297 4.14 34.63 -14.61
N ILE A 298 3.23 34.04 -13.86
CA ILE A 298 3.50 33.14 -12.74
C ILE A 298 3.44 31.66 -13.16
N ARG A 299 3.30 31.36 -14.45
CA ARG A 299 3.41 29.98 -14.94
C ARG A 299 4.81 29.45 -14.67
N VAL A 300 4.85 28.25 -14.10
CA VAL A 300 6.05 27.45 -13.87
C VAL A 300 5.87 26.18 -14.68
N VAL A 301 6.86 25.85 -15.52
CA VAL A 301 6.84 24.66 -16.37
C VAL A 301 7.81 23.64 -15.77
N ILE A 302 7.39 22.38 -15.69
CA ILE A 302 8.21 21.30 -15.09
C ILE A 302 9.55 21.14 -15.80
N SER A 303 9.59 21.29 -17.13
CA SER A 303 10.85 21.28 -17.89
C SER A 303 11.84 22.34 -17.42
N ASP A 304 11.36 23.54 -17.05
CA ASP A 304 12.22 24.64 -16.60
C ASP A 304 12.79 24.37 -15.21
N LEU A 305 12.03 23.66 -14.37
CA LEU A 305 12.49 23.18 -13.07
C LEU A 305 13.48 22.02 -13.22
N LYS A 306 13.23 21.09 -14.13
CA LYS A 306 14.15 19.97 -14.43
C LYS A 306 15.51 20.48 -14.90
N ASN A 307 15.51 21.49 -15.77
CA ASN A 307 16.73 22.08 -16.32
C ASN A 307 17.58 22.84 -15.28
N SER A 308 17.08 23.07 -14.06
CA SER A 308 17.90 23.65 -12.98
C SER A 308 18.64 22.61 -12.15
N PHE A 309 18.46 21.31 -12.40
CA PHE A 309 19.23 20.28 -11.72
C PHE A 309 20.66 20.21 -12.26
N SER A 310 21.63 20.19 -11.34
CA SER A 310 23.05 20.10 -11.65
C SER A 310 23.55 18.66 -11.84
N ASN A 311 22.84 17.67 -11.31
CA ASN A 311 23.17 16.25 -11.42
C ASN A 311 22.20 15.52 -12.36
N PHE A 312 22.61 14.34 -12.84
CA PHE A 312 21.80 13.55 -13.77
C PHE A 312 20.77 12.70 -13.03
N GLU A 313 21.03 12.37 -11.77
CA GLU A 313 20.18 11.56 -10.91
C GLU A 313 18.83 12.23 -10.66
N ASP A 314 18.81 13.52 -10.33
CA ASP A 314 17.58 14.29 -10.11
C ASP A 314 16.79 14.48 -11.41
N GLN A 315 17.49 14.60 -12.54
CA GLN A 315 16.84 14.62 -13.85
C GLN A 315 16.17 13.28 -14.16
N GLY A 316 16.84 12.16 -13.85
CA GLY A 316 16.30 10.82 -13.99
C GLY A 316 15.09 10.57 -13.08
N LEU A 317 15.13 11.05 -11.83
CA LEU A 317 13.99 11.00 -10.90
C LEU A 317 12.81 11.83 -11.44
N CYS A 318 13.08 13.01 -12.02
CA CYS A 318 12.05 13.80 -12.67
C CYS A 318 11.42 13.05 -13.83
N ASP A 319 12.21 12.39 -14.67
CA ASP A 319 11.66 11.59 -15.76
C ASP A 319 10.83 10.43 -15.23
N LEU A 320 11.25 9.76 -14.15
CA LEU A 320 10.50 8.67 -13.55
C LEU A 320 9.10 9.10 -13.05
N TYR A 321 8.99 10.26 -12.40
CA TYR A 321 7.72 10.79 -11.89
C TYR A 321 6.78 11.35 -12.98
N TYR A 322 7.31 11.71 -14.15
CA TYR A 322 6.56 12.42 -15.19
C TYR A 322 6.46 11.68 -16.54
N SER A 323 7.18 10.58 -16.72
CA SER A 323 7.04 9.67 -17.88
C SER A 323 5.93 8.65 -17.67
N ASN A 324 5.75 8.17 -16.45
CA ASN A 324 4.71 7.23 -16.09
C ASN A 324 3.50 8.01 -15.58
N SER A 325 2.46 8.08 -16.41
CA SER A 325 1.14 8.48 -15.94
C SER A 325 0.58 7.32 -15.12
N CYS A 326 0.52 7.44 -13.80
CA CYS A 326 -0.48 6.69 -13.04
C CYS A 326 -1.85 7.32 -13.31
#